data_AF-A0A1V2PFR9-F1
#
_entry.id   AF-A0A1V2PFR9-F1
#
_cell.length_a   1.000
_cell.length_b   1.000
_cell.length_c   1.000
_cell.angle_alpha   90.00
_cell.angle_beta   90.00
_cell.angle_gamma   90.00
#
_symmetry.space_group_name_H-M   'P 1'
#
loop_
_entity.id
_entity.type
_entity.pdbx_description
1 polymer ?
#
loop_
_entity_poly.entity_id
_entity_poly.type
_entity_poly.pdbx_seq_one_letter_code
_entity_poly.pdbx_strand_id
1 'polypeptide(L)'
;MLANFDGAARAYAVESLMALLDDPVTPDGDLVEAANGLVEIGVEFHDRCADVFRAVLAGGSELSPFRDAALALAALGADQLAEAADALAKAAGDCRFSAMHRTKAATGLAKLGPQYRKVAADLVRAMAAEFSPGPHALRIIAEALADLGLRVQAADLLRKALSDPSSTTNNRYWAAQTFAELGSEYRAEAAGVYLGLVEDPRSESFERAGALGRLAELGEPYRDSAVVALRRMLTGQVEHRVIPPSRRGHGRSCGTPARSTRRTPHIGCPDCWNPKR
;
A
#
# COMPACT_ATOMS: atom_id res chain seq x y z
N MET A 1 7.41 -21.19 -22.46
CA MET A 1 7.07 -21.33 -23.90
C MET A 1 6.65 -22.78 -24.14
N LEU A 2 5.45 -23.13 -23.65
CA LEU A 2 4.89 -24.49 -23.72
C LEU A 2 4.42 -24.85 -25.14
N ALA A 3 4.30 -23.85 -26.02
CA ALA A 3 3.95 -24.00 -27.44
C ALA A 3 4.91 -24.88 -28.27
N ASN A 4 6.12 -25.16 -27.76
CA ASN A 4 7.14 -25.94 -28.47
C ASN A 4 7.14 -27.44 -28.15
N PHE A 5 6.21 -27.94 -27.33
CA PHE A 5 6.14 -29.37 -27.07
C PHE A 5 5.70 -30.14 -28.32
N ASP A 6 6.41 -31.23 -28.62
CA ASP A 6 6.06 -32.16 -29.66
C ASP A 6 5.10 -33.25 -29.14
N GLY A 7 4.28 -33.78 -30.06
CA GLY A 7 3.35 -34.91 -29.91
C GLY A 7 2.95 -35.33 -28.49
N ALA A 8 3.74 -36.22 -27.88
CA ALA A 8 3.44 -36.84 -26.60
C ALA A 8 3.56 -35.88 -25.42
N ALA A 9 4.55 -34.98 -25.43
CA ALA A 9 4.74 -33.99 -24.37
C ALA A 9 3.60 -32.96 -24.37
N ARG A 10 3.14 -32.54 -25.55
CA ARG A 10 1.97 -31.66 -25.68
C ARG A 10 0.71 -32.34 -25.15
N ALA A 11 0.46 -33.58 -25.55
CA ALA A 11 -0.71 -34.33 -25.09
C ALA A 11 -0.75 -34.49 -23.57
N TYR A 12 0.39 -34.87 -22.97
CA TYR A 12 0.51 -35.01 -21.51
C TYR A 12 0.31 -33.69 -20.76
N ALA A 13 0.88 -32.59 -21.27
CA ALA A 13 0.70 -31.26 -20.68
C ALA A 13 -0.77 -30.82 -20.75
N VAL A 14 -1.42 -30.98 -21.90
CA VAL A 14 -2.84 -30.66 -22.06
C VAL A 14 -3.70 -31.48 -21.10
N GLU A 15 -3.48 -32.80 -21.03
CA GLU A 15 -4.23 -33.69 -20.13
C GLU A 15 -4.06 -33.26 -18.66
N SER A 16 -2.84 -32.97 -18.23
CA SER A 16 -2.54 -32.56 -16.85
C SER A 16 -3.19 -31.21 -16.50
N LEU A 17 -3.11 -30.24 -17.40
CA LEU A 17 -3.70 -28.91 -17.19
C LEU A 17 -5.24 -28.98 -17.19
N MET A 18 -5.82 -29.75 -18.11
CA MET A 18 -7.28 -29.97 -18.12
C MET A 18 -7.76 -30.66 -16.85
N ALA A 19 -7.01 -31.65 -16.33
CA ALA A 19 -7.35 -32.29 -15.06
C ALA A 19 -7.37 -31.31 -13.89
N LEU A 20 -6.46 -30.33 -13.86
CA LEU A 20 -6.48 -29.27 -12.84
C LEU A 20 -7.70 -28.34 -13.00
N LEU A 21 -8.11 -28.02 -14.22
CA LEU A 21 -9.28 -27.18 -14.49
C LEU A 21 -10.61 -27.86 -14.11
N ASP A 22 -10.65 -29.20 -14.14
CA ASP A 22 -11.84 -29.99 -13.82
C ASP A 22 -11.91 -30.38 -12.33
N ASP A 23 -10.83 -30.19 -11.56
CA ASP A 23 -10.81 -30.45 -10.13
C ASP A 23 -11.47 -29.28 -9.35
N PRO A 24 -12.61 -29.51 -8.67
CA PRO A 24 -13.35 -28.47 -7.97
C PRO A 24 -12.65 -27.92 -6.72
N VAL A 25 -11.56 -28.54 -6.25
CA VAL A 25 -10.80 -28.04 -5.10
C VAL A 25 -9.51 -27.31 -5.50
N THR A 26 -9.21 -27.20 -6.80
CA THR A 26 -8.06 -26.43 -7.28
C THR A 26 -8.21 -24.96 -6.87
N PRO A 27 -7.22 -24.37 -6.17
CA PRO A 27 -7.25 -22.95 -5.82
C PRO A 27 -7.31 -22.05 -7.06
N ASP A 28 -7.97 -20.89 -6.96
CA ASP A 28 -8.13 -19.96 -8.08
C ASP A 28 -6.79 -19.57 -8.74
N GLY A 29 -5.72 -19.41 -7.95
CA GLY A 29 -4.39 -19.12 -8.48
C GLY A 29 -3.86 -20.23 -9.40
N ASP A 30 -4.01 -21.48 -8.99
CA ASP A 30 -3.59 -22.64 -9.77
C ASP A 30 -4.47 -22.84 -11.01
N LEU A 31 -5.78 -22.54 -10.90
CA LEU A 31 -6.69 -22.51 -12.05
C LEU A 31 -6.27 -21.48 -13.11
N VAL A 32 -5.92 -20.26 -12.68
CA VAL A 32 -5.47 -19.19 -13.60
C VAL A 32 -4.16 -19.57 -14.28
N GLU A 33 -3.19 -20.10 -13.54
CA GLU A 33 -1.91 -20.56 -14.11
C GLU A 33 -2.11 -21.74 -15.08
N ALA A 34 -2.97 -22.71 -14.72
CA ALA A 34 -3.26 -23.84 -15.58
C ALA A 34 -3.95 -23.41 -16.89
N ALA A 35 -4.93 -22.51 -16.80
CA ALA A 35 -5.62 -21.94 -17.96
C ALA A 35 -4.66 -21.12 -18.84
N ASN A 36 -3.78 -20.30 -18.27
CA ASN A 36 -2.73 -19.61 -19.04
C ASN A 36 -1.80 -20.58 -19.76
N GLY A 37 -1.44 -21.69 -19.11
CA GLY A 37 -0.66 -22.75 -19.75
C GLY A 37 -1.33 -23.30 -21.00
N LEU A 38 -2.65 -23.52 -20.96
CA LEU A 38 -3.43 -23.99 -22.12
C LEU A 38 -3.57 -22.92 -23.20
N VAL A 39 -3.73 -21.64 -22.83
CA VAL A 39 -3.70 -20.51 -23.78
C VAL A 39 -2.37 -20.43 -24.52
N GLU A 40 -1.24 -20.66 -23.85
CA GLU A 40 0.08 -20.75 -24.51
C GLU A 40 0.19 -21.94 -25.47
N ILE A 41 -0.50 -23.05 -25.20
CA ILE A 41 -0.41 -24.28 -26.00
C ILE A 41 -1.25 -24.21 -27.29
N GLY A 42 -2.40 -23.53 -27.28
CA GLY A 42 -3.23 -23.45 -28.46
C GLY A 42 -4.54 -22.70 -28.32
N VAL A 43 -4.97 -22.09 -29.43
CA VAL A 43 -6.20 -21.32 -29.55
C VAL A 43 -7.47 -22.16 -29.33
N GLU A 44 -7.39 -23.48 -29.53
CA GLU A 44 -8.51 -24.40 -29.32
C GLU A 44 -8.97 -24.47 -27.86
N PHE A 45 -8.14 -24.02 -26.91
CA PHE A 45 -8.48 -24.00 -25.48
C PHE A 45 -9.03 -22.66 -25.00
N HIS A 46 -9.02 -21.62 -25.85
CA HIS A 46 -9.35 -20.25 -25.42
C HIS A 46 -10.75 -20.13 -24.82
N ASP A 47 -11.77 -20.76 -25.41
CA ASP A 47 -13.14 -20.68 -24.89
C ASP A 47 -13.25 -21.29 -23.50
N ARG A 48 -12.65 -22.48 -23.29
CA ARG A 48 -12.60 -23.13 -21.97
C ARG A 48 -11.83 -22.29 -20.96
N CYS A 49 -10.70 -21.71 -21.35
CA CYS A 49 -9.91 -20.84 -20.48
C CYS A 49 -10.67 -19.57 -20.11
N ALA A 50 -11.40 -18.97 -21.06
CA ALA A 50 -12.26 -17.83 -20.80
C ALA A 50 -13.32 -18.14 -19.74
N ASP A 51 -13.95 -19.33 -19.80
CA ASP A 51 -14.93 -19.76 -18.80
C ASP A 51 -14.30 -19.92 -17.41
N VAL A 52 -13.07 -20.44 -17.32
CA VAL A 52 -12.33 -20.52 -16.06
C VAL A 52 -12.04 -19.12 -15.50
N PHE A 53 -11.52 -18.21 -16.33
CA PHE A 53 -11.25 -16.85 -15.89
C PHE A 53 -12.53 -16.14 -15.42
N ARG A 54 -13.67 -16.35 -16.10
CA ARG A 54 -14.98 -15.83 -15.65
C ARG A 54 -15.40 -16.41 -14.32
N ALA A 55 -15.22 -17.71 -14.10
CA ALA A 55 -15.54 -18.35 -12.83
C ALA A 55 -14.75 -17.73 -11.67
N VAL A 56 -13.45 -17.51 -11.87
CA VAL A 56 -12.58 -16.84 -10.89
C VAL A 56 -13.05 -15.39 -10.63
N LEU A 57 -13.39 -14.64 -11.69
CA LEU A 57 -13.92 -13.27 -11.55
C LEU A 57 -15.26 -13.23 -10.81
N ALA A 58 -16.08 -14.27 -10.92
CA ALA A 58 -17.36 -14.38 -10.21
C ALA A 58 -17.19 -14.82 -8.74
N GLY A 59 -16.19 -15.65 -8.43
CA GLY A 59 -15.87 -16.12 -7.07
C GLY A 59 -15.29 -15.04 -6.16
N GLY A 60 -14.46 -14.15 -6.74
CA GLY A 60 -14.26 -12.78 -6.26
C GLY A 60 -13.71 -12.57 -4.84
N SER A 61 -13.03 -13.55 -4.23
CA SER A 61 -12.53 -13.41 -2.84
C SER A 61 -11.03 -13.09 -2.76
N GLU A 62 -10.21 -13.64 -3.66
CA GLU A 62 -8.75 -13.47 -3.63
C GLU A 62 -8.25 -12.46 -4.66
N LEU A 63 -7.41 -11.52 -4.20
CA LEU A 63 -7.00 -10.37 -5.00
C LEU A 63 -6.09 -10.70 -6.19
N SER A 64 -5.09 -11.55 -5.98
CA SER A 64 -4.10 -11.88 -7.01
C SER A 64 -4.74 -12.71 -8.13
N PRO A 65 -5.42 -13.84 -7.83
CA PRO A 65 -6.10 -14.62 -8.86
C PRO A 65 -7.15 -13.81 -9.62
N PHE A 66 -7.93 -12.97 -8.93
CA PHE A 66 -8.92 -12.09 -9.57
C PHE A 66 -8.30 -11.16 -10.61
N ARG A 67 -7.22 -10.45 -10.24
CA ARG A 67 -6.54 -9.53 -11.16
C ARG A 67 -5.93 -10.29 -12.34
N ASP A 68 -5.27 -11.40 -12.06
CA ASP A 68 -4.52 -12.15 -13.08
C ASP A 68 -5.48 -12.84 -14.06
N ALA A 69 -6.62 -13.36 -13.58
CA ALA A 69 -7.73 -13.83 -14.42
C ALA A 69 -8.29 -12.73 -15.32
N ALA A 70 -8.48 -11.50 -14.82
CA ALA A 70 -8.97 -10.40 -15.64
C ALA A 70 -7.98 -10.04 -16.77
N LEU A 71 -6.68 -9.98 -16.46
CA LEU A 71 -5.65 -9.69 -17.46
C LEU A 71 -5.53 -10.81 -18.50
N ALA A 72 -5.63 -12.07 -18.08
CA ALA A 72 -5.60 -13.23 -18.96
C ALA A 72 -6.83 -13.28 -19.87
N LEU A 73 -8.03 -13.06 -19.33
CA LEU A 73 -9.27 -12.96 -20.09
C LEU A 73 -9.16 -11.87 -21.16
N ALA A 74 -8.69 -10.68 -20.78
CA ALA A 74 -8.52 -9.57 -21.72
C ALA A 74 -7.55 -9.86 -22.88
N ALA A 75 -6.58 -10.76 -22.67
CA ALA A 75 -5.62 -11.15 -23.70
C ALA A 75 -6.23 -12.07 -24.78
N LEU A 76 -7.40 -12.68 -24.52
CA LEU A 76 -8.05 -13.62 -25.44
C LEU A 76 -8.77 -12.94 -26.61
N GLY A 77 -9.18 -11.68 -26.47
CA GLY A 77 -9.92 -10.98 -27.53
C GLY A 77 -10.56 -9.66 -27.09
N ALA A 78 -11.07 -8.91 -28.07
CA ALA A 78 -11.66 -7.58 -27.83
C ALA A 78 -12.93 -7.63 -26.96
N ASP A 79 -13.77 -8.65 -27.15
CA ASP A 79 -14.99 -8.84 -26.35
C ASP A 79 -14.63 -9.19 -24.90
N GLN A 80 -13.66 -10.08 -24.71
CA GLN A 80 -13.13 -10.46 -23.40
C GLN A 80 -12.38 -9.31 -22.71
N LEU A 81 -11.73 -8.42 -23.47
CA LEU A 81 -11.12 -7.19 -22.95
C LEU A 81 -12.17 -6.25 -22.37
N ALA A 82 -13.31 -6.07 -23.05
CA ALA A 82 -14.40 -5.26 -22.52
C ALA A 82 -15.00 -5.88 -21.24
N GLU A 83 -15.17 -7.20 -21.22
CA GLU A 83 -15.65 -7.97 -20.06
C GLU A 83 -14.71 -7.83 -18.85
N ALA A 84 -13.42 -8.06 -19.05
CA ALA A 84 -12.40 -7.91 -18.01
C ALA A 84 -12.32 -6.49 -17.46
N ALA A 85 -12.43 -5.48 -18.34
CA ALA A 85 -12.43 -4.09 -17.94
C ALA A 85 -13.63 -3.74 -17.04
N ASP A 86 -14.82 -4.23 -17.39
CA ASP A 86 -16.03 -4.04 -16.59
C ASP A 86 -15.91 -4.72 -15.22
N ALA A 87 -15.38 -5.95 -15.17
CA ALA A 87 -15.14 -6.66 -13.91
C ALA A 87 -14.16 -5.90 -12.98
N LEU A 88 -13.03 -5.43 -13.51
CA LEU A 88 -12.05 -4.65 -12.74
C LEU A 88 -12.61 -3.29 -12.29
N ALA A 89 -13.40 -2.62 -13.15
CA ALA A 89 -14.04 -1.36 -12.80
C ALA A 89 -15.08 -1.54 -11.68
N LYS A 90 -15.90 -2.60 -11.73
CA LYS A 90 -16.85 -2.94 -10.66
C LYS A 90 -16.14 -3.23 -9.34
N ALA A 91 -15.09 -4.05 -9.36
CA ALA A 91 -14.32 -4.36 -8.16
C ALA A 91 -13.64 -3.13 -7.55
N ALA A 92 -13.11 -2.22 -8.39
CA ALA A 92 -12.56 -0.95 -7.92
C ALA A 92 -13.63 -0.01 -7.33
N GLY A 93 -14.84 0.01 -7.90
CA GLY A 93 -15.95 0.84 -7.44
C GLY A 93 -16.68 0.32 -6.19
N ASP A 94 -16.54 -0.96 -5.86
CA ASP A 94 -17.30 -1.58 -4.77
C ASP A 94 -16.68 -1.32 -3.39
N CYS A 95 -17.35 -0.47 -2.60
CA CYS A 95 -16.91 -0.06 -1.27
C CYS A 95 -16.90 -1.19 -0.22
N ARG A 96 -17.46 -2.38 -0.54
CA ARG A 96 -17.36 -3.56 0.32
C ARG A 96 -15.96 -4.16 0.31
N PHE A 97 -15.17 -3.89 -0.73
CA PHE A 97 -13.77 -4.31 -0.80
C PHE A 97 -12.85 -3.35 -0.05
N SER A 98 -11.74 -3.88 0.48
CA SER A 98 -10.73 -3.06 1.12
C SER A 98 -10.03 -2.14 0.12
N ALA A 99 -9.47 -1.02 0.59
CA ALA A 99 -8.72 -0.08 -0.26
C ALA A 99 -7.63 -0.78 -1.09
N MET A 100 -6.96 -1.80 -0.54
CA MET A 100 -5.97 -2.62 -1.25
C MET A 100 -6.59 -3.37 -2.43
N HIS A 101 -7.72 -4.03 -2.23
CA HIS A 101 -8.38 -4.77 -3.31
C HIS A 101 -8.82 -3.83 -4.42
N ARG A 102 -9.44 -2.72 -4.04
CA ARG A 102 -9.97 -1.72 -4.97
C ARG A 102 -8.87 -1.04 -5.78
N THR A 103 -7.75 -0.66 -5.16
CA THR A 103 -6.63 -0.04 -5.89
C THR A 103 -5.89 -1.03 -6.78
N LYS A 104 -5.78 -2.30 -6.39
CA LYS A 104 -5.22 -3.35 -7.25
C LYS A 104 -6.12 -3.68 -8.44
N ALA A 105 -7.45 -3.65 -8.27
CA ALA A 105 -8.38 -3.74 -9.38
C ALA A 105 -8.24 -2.54 -10.34
N ALA A 106 -8.15 -1.31 -9.81
CA ALA A 106 -7.96 -0.11 -10.62
C ALA A 106 -6.61 -0.09 -11.37
N THR A 107 -5.51 -0.51 -10.72
CA THR A 107 -4.21 -0.63 -11.40
C THR A 107 -4.19 -1.78 -12.42
N GLY A 108 -4.92 -2.87 -12.17
CA GLY A 108 -5.22 -3.90 -13.16
C GLY A 108 -5.94 -3.34 -14.39
N LEU A 109 -6.99 -2.54 -14.17
CA LEU A 109 -7.73 -1.86 -15.23
C LEU A 109 -6.83 -0.97 -16.08
N ALA A 110 -5.93 -0.22 -15.45
CA ALA A 110 -4.95 0.62 -16.15
C ALA A 110 -3.96 -0.16 -17.04
N LYS A 111 -3.70 -1.44 -16.74
CA LYS A 111 -2.85 -2.32 -17.57
C LYS A 111 -3.53 -2.78 -18.86
N LEU A 112 -4.86 -2.76 -18.93
CA LEU A 112 -5.62 -3.17 -20.12
C LEU A 112 -5.47 -2.19 -21.30
N GLY A 113 -5.03 -0.96 -21.05
CA GLY A 113 -4.71 -0.02 -22.12
C GLY A 113 -4.87 1.45 -21.75
N PRO A 114 -4.39 2.37 -22.62
CA PRO A 114 -4.46 3.81 -22.39
C PRO A 114 -5.87 4.34 -22.12
N GLN A 115 -6.89 3.78 -22.79
CA GLN A 115 -8.29 4.17 -22.60
C GLN A 115 -8.79 3.88 -21.17
N TYR A 116 -8.29 2.82 -20.55
CA TYR A 116 -8.69 2.40 -19.21
C TYR A 116 -7.89 3.09 -18.09
N ARG A 117 -6.71 3.65 -18.40
CA ARG A 117 -5.92 4.43 -17.43
C ARG A 117 -6.69 5.62 -16.86
N LYS A 118 -7.49 6.30 -17.69
CA LYS A 118 -8.32 7.43 -17.23
C LYS A 118 -9.40 6.95 -16.25
N VAL A 119 -10.10 5.86 -16.59
CA VAL A 119 -11.14 5.27 -15.74
C VAL A 119 -10.55 4.81 -14.41
N ALA A 120 -9.40 4.13 -14.44
CA ALA A 120 -8.67 3.73 -13.24
C ALA A 120 -8.31 4.93 -12.36
N ALA A 121 -7.78 6.00 -12.95
CA ALA A 121 -7.46 7.23 -12.22
C ALA A 121 -8.69 7.86 -11.56
N ASP A 122 -9.81 7.92 -12.27
CA ASP A 122 -11.06 8.49 -11.74
C ASP A 122 -11.61 7.64 -10.57
N LEU A 123 -11.53 6.31 -10.66
CA LEU A 123 -11.89 5.39 -9.58
C LEU A 123 -11.00 5.57 -8.35
N VAL A 124 -9.68 5.64 -8.52
CA VAL A 124 -8.75 5.85 -7.39
C VAL A 124 -8.95 7.23 -6.75
N ARG A 125 -9.26 8.27 -7.53
CA ARG A 125 -9.63 9.59 -6.98
C ARG A 125 -10.93 9.54 -6.19
N ALA A 126 -11.92 8.78 -6.66
CA ALA A 126 -13.17 8.59 -5.92
C ALA A 126 -12.90 7.95 -4.55
N MET A 127 -12.02 6.93 -4.49
CA MET A 127 -11.60 6.32 -3.21
C MET A 127 -10.99 7.34 -2.24
N ALA A 128 -10.17 8.27 -2.75
CA ALA A 128 -9.57 9.32 -1.95
C ALA A 128 -10.58 10.36 -1.40
N ALA A 129 -11.73 10.49 -2.07
CA ALA A 129 -12.81 11.41 -1.74
C ALA A 129 -13.92 10.78 -0.89
N GLU A 130 -13.86 9.47 -0.65
CA GLU A 130 -14.76 8.77 0.27
C GLU A 130 -14.60 9.29 1.69
N PHE A 131 -15.60 9.01 2.54
CA PHE A 131 -15.63 9.56 3.89
C PHE A 131 -14.47 9.05 4.75
N SER A 132 -13.56 9.97 5.09
CA SER A 132 -12.47 9.83 6.07
C SER A 132 -11.67 8.51 5.96
N PRO A 133 -10.95 8.26 4.84
CA PRO A 133 -10.07 7.11 4.75
C PRO A 133 -8.95 7.26 5.79
N GLY A 134 -8.72 6.21 6.60
CA GLY A 134 -7.63 6.22 7.57
C GLY A 134 -6.25 6.31 6.90
N PRO A 135 -5.17 6.63 7.65
CA PRO A 135 -3.84 6.87 7.11
C PRO A 135 -3.27 5.68 6.32
N HIS A 136 -3.58 4.45 6.74
CA HIS A 136 -3.22 3.25 5.98
C HIS A 136 -3.88 3.20 4.60
N ALA A 137 -5.19 3.51 4.52
CA ALA A 137 -5.90 3.54 3.25
C ALA A 137 -5.41 4.68 2.36
N LEU A 138 -5.17 5.87 2.92
CA LEU A 138 -4.61 7.01 2.18
C LEU A 138 -3.27 6.67 1.55
N ARG A 139 -2.37 5.97 2.27
CA ARG A 139 -1.10 5.49 1.72
C ARG A 139 -1.30 4.55 0.54
N ILE A 140 -2.17 3.54 0.68
CA ILE A 140 -2.47 2.59 -0.39
C ILE A 140 -3.05 3.27 -1.64
N ILE A 141 -3.92 4.26 -1.44
CA ILE A 141 -4.49 5.05 -2.53
C ILE A 141 -3.40 5.92 -3.19
N ALA A 142 -2.50 6.50 -2.40
CA ALA A 142 -1.39 7.29 -2.90
C ALA A 142 -0.42 6.47 -3.76
N GLU A 143 -0.07 5.25 -3.33
CA GLU A 143 0.74 4.30 -4.12
C GLU A 143 0.07 4.02 -5.48
N ALA A 144 -1.24 3.79 -5.50
CA ALA A 144 -1.96 3.57 -6.74
C ALA A 144 -1.98 4.80 -7.65
N LEU A 145 -2.11 6.01 -7.09
CA LEU A 145 -1.98 7.25 -7.86
C LEU A 145 -0.56 7.41 -8.43
N ALA A 146 0.47 7.05 -7.67
CA ALA A 146 1.86 7.07 -8.12
C ALA A 146 2.08 6.15 -9.33
N ASP A 147 1.60 4.89 -9.23
CA ASP A 147 1.65 3.89 -10.31
C ASP A 147 0.93 4.36 -11.59
N LEU A 148 -0.13 5.17 -11.43
CA LEU A 148 -0.87 5.80 -12.52
C LEU A 148 -0.21 7.08 -13.05
N GLY A 149 0.93 7.48 -12.51
CA GLY A 149 1.69 8.68 -12.90
C GLY A 149 1.17 10.00 -12.29
N LEU A 150 0.23 9.94 -11.34
CA LEU A 150 -0.40 11.09 -10.70
C LEU A 150 0.39 11.54 -9.45
N ARG A 151 1.69 11.81 -9.64
CA ARG A 151 2.67 12.04 -8.56
C ARG A 151 2.27 13.13 -7.56
N VAL A 152 1.77 14.27 -8.04
CA VAL A 152 1.36 15.39 -7.18
C VAL A 152 0.20 14.98 -6.27
N GLN A 153 -0.80 14.29 -6.83
CA GLN A 153 -1.96 13.83 -6.05
C GLN A 153 -1.55 12.75 -5.05
N ALA A 154 -0.63 11.85 -5.44
CA ALA A 154 -0.04 10.87 -4.53
C ALA A 154 0.66 11.57 -3.36
N ALA A 155 1.53 12.54 -3.62
CA ALA A 155 2.24 13.32 -2.60
C ALA A 155 1.26 14.00 -1.62
N ASP A 156 0.20 14.62 -2.12
CA ASP A 156 -0.80 15.28 -1.26
C ASP A 156 -1.53 14.29 -0.33
N LEU A 157 -1.84 13.09 -0.81
CA LEU A 157 -2.43 12.05 0.05
C LEU A 157 -1.43 11.51 1.08
N LEU A 158 -0.16 11.36 0.72
CA LEU A 158 0.88 10.96 1.66
C LEU A 158 1.06 12.02 2.76
N ARG A 159 1.06 13.32 2.42
CA ARG A 159 1.11 14.41 3.41
C ARG A 159 -0.08 14.36 4.37
N LYS A 160 -1.28 14.09 3.86
CA LYS A 160 -2.48 13.87 4.68
C LYS A 160 -2.32 12.67 5.62
N ALA A 161 -1.86 11.53 5.09
CA ALA A 161 -1.63 10.33 5.89
C ALA A 161 -0.61 10.57 7.01
N LEU A 162 0.48 11.28 6.73
CA LEU A 162 1.52 11.60 7.72
C LEU A 162 1.07 12.62 8.78
N SER A 163 0.15 13.51 8.43
CA SER A 163 -0.39 14.52 9.34
C SER A 163 -1.50 13.98 10.23
N ASP A 164 -2.02 12.78 9.93
CA ASP A 164 -3.05 12.13 10.73
C ASP A 164 -2.47 11.65 12.09
N PRO A 165 -3.03 12.08 13.23
CA PRO A 165 -2.56 11.67 14.55
C PRO A 165 -2.61 10.17 14.82
N SER A 166 -3.44 9.42 14.09
CA SER A 166 -3.56 7.96 14.18
C SER A 166 -2.52 7.22 13.33
N SER A 167 -1.66 7.94 12.59
CA SER A 167 -0.64 7.30 11.76
C SER A 167 0.43 6.61 12.61
N THR A 168 0.54 5.29 12.43
CA THR A 168 1.57 4.46 13.07
C THR A 168 2.96 4.75 12.50
N THR A 169 4.01 4.33 13.21
CA THR A 169 5.40 4.38 12.74
C THR A 169 5.58 3.59 11.43
N ASN A 170 4.98 2.39 11.35
CA ASN A 170 4.95 1.61 10.12
C ASN A 170 4.27 2.34 8.96
N ASN A 171 3.12 2.98 9.17
CA ASN A 171 2.45 3.77 8.12
C ASN A 171 3.33 4.93 7.65
N ARG A 172 4.00 5.63 8.58
CA ARG A 172 4.94 6.72 8.25
C ARG A 172 6.15 6.21 7.47
N TYR A 173 6.68 5.03 7.82
CA TYR A 173 7.80 4.40 7.11
C TYR A 173 7.46 4.11 5.65
N TRP A 174 6.33 3.44 5.40
CA TRP A 174 5.91 3.12 4.05
C TRP A 174 5.48 4.36 3.24
N ALA A 175 4.88 5.36 3.90
CA ALA A 175 4.58 6.64 3.25
C ALA A 175 5.86 7.38 2.82
N ALA A 176 6.90 7.38 3.65
CA ALA A 176 8.21 7.95 3.31
C ALA A 176 8.86 7.21 2.13
N GLN A 177 8.72 5.88 2.08
CA GLN A 177 9.19 5.10 0.96
C GLN A 177 8.48 5.49 -0.33
N THR A 178 7.15 5.61 -0.28
CA THR A 178 6.37 6.05 -1.45
C THR A 178 6.83 7.44 -1.91
N PHE A 179 7.05 8.39 -0.99
CA PHE A 179 7.62 9.71 -1.34
C PHE A 179 8.95 9.60 -2.09
N ALA A 180 9.89 8.79 -1.61
CA ALA A 180 11.19 8.61 -2.24
C ALA A 180 11.07 8.04 -3.67
N GLU A 181 10.08 7.19 -3.91
CA GLU A 181 9.79 6.57 -5.21
C GLU A 181 9.07 7.52 -6.19
N LEU A 182 8.38 8.56 -5.70
CA LEU A 182 7.70 9.53 -6.56
C LEU A 182 8.67 10.33 -7.45
N GLY A 183 9.85 10.67 -6.92
CA GLY A 183 10.82 11.46 -7.65
C GLY A 183 11.85 12.17 -6.77
N SER A 184 12.87 12.73 -7.40
CA SER A 184 13.95 13.44 -6.72
C SER A 184 13.48 14.64 -5.90
N GLU A 185 12.40 15.29 -6.33
CA GLU A 185 11.79 16.45 -5.71
C GLU A 185 11.18 16.14 -4.33
N TYR A 186 10.83 14.88 -4.06
CA TYR A 186 10.24 14.43 -2.80
C TYR A 186 11.26 13.79 -1.84
N ARG A 187 12.53 13.67 -2.24
CA ARG A 187 13.57 13.02 -1.41
C ARG A 187 13.78 13.72 -0.07
N ALA A 188 13.72 15.06 -0.05
CA ALA A 188 13.88 15.82 1.19
C ALA A 188 12.71 15.58 2.17
N GLU A 189 11.49 15.46 1.66
CA GLU A 189 10.31 15.11 2.46
C GLU A 189 10.43 13.67 3.00
N ALA A 190 10.79 12.71 2.15
CA ALA A 190 11.04 11.32 2.58
C ALA A 190 12.11 11.25 3.68
N ALA A 191 13.24 11.94 3.49
CA ALA A 191 14.31 12.00 4.47
C ALA A 191 13.86 12.60 5.81
N GLY A 192 13.07 13.68 5.79
CA GLY A 192 12.51 14.27 7.00
C GLY A 192 11.65 13.28 7.81
N VAL A 193 10.84 12.46 7.11
CA VAL A 193 10.04 11.43 7.78
C VAL A 193 10.92 10.32 8.36
N TYR A 194 11.93 9.86 7.61
CA TYR A 194 12.86 8.83 8.11
C TYR A 194 13.66 9.31 9.32
N LEU A 195 14.17 10.54 9.30
CA LEU A 195 14.85 11.13 10.46
C LEU A 195 13.91 11.17 11.68
N GLY A 196 12.66 11.60 11.47
CA GLY A 196 11.64 11.59 12.53
C GLY A 196 11.33 10.19 13.06
N LEU A 197 11.43 9.13 12.24
CA LEU A 197 11.26 7.74 12.69
C LEU A 197 12.45 7.23 13.51
N VAL A 198 13.67 7.65 13.15
CA VAL A 198 14.88 7.30 13.91
C VAL A 198 14.82 7.89 15.33
N GLU A 199 14.32 9.12 15.46
CA GLU A 199 14.20 9.84 16.73
C GLU A 199 12.98 9.43 17.56
N ASP A 200 11.94 8.84 16.94
CA ASP A 200 10.70 8.49 17.63
C ASP A 200 10.94 7.31 18.61
N PRO A 201 10.69 7.49 19.92
CA PRO A 201 10.87 6.43 20.91
C PRO A 201 9.90 5.26 20.71
N ARG A 202 8.80 5.46 19.97
CA ARG A 202 7.80 4.41 19.67
C ARG A 202 8.21 3.53 18.50
N SER A 203 9.15 3.97 17.65
CA SER A 203 9.65 3.16 16.55
C SER A 203 10.34 1.91 17.08
N GLU A 204 10.09 0.78 16.43
CA GLU A 204 10.81 -0.46 16.74
C GLU A 204 12.23 -0.44 16.17
N SER A 205 13.12 -1.28 16.72
CA SER A 205 14.52 -1.34 16.26
C SER A 205 14.64 -1.64 14.77
N PHE A 206 13.77 -2.49 14.23
CA PHE A 206 13.76 -2.80 12.80
C PHE A 206 13.31 -1.60 11.95
N GLU A 207 12.34 -0.81 12.41
CA GLU A 207 11.86 0.40 11.73
C GLU A 207 12.95 1.48 11.69
N ARG A 208 13.66 1.68 12.81
CA ARG A 208 14.80 2.61 12.88
C ARG A 208 15.94 2.18 11.95
N ALA A 209 16.29 0.91 11.97
CA ALA A 209 17.33 0.36 11.09
C ALA A 209 16.91 0.50 9.61
N GLY A 210 15.66 0.17 9.28
CA GLY A 210 15.11 0.37 7.94
C GLY A 210 15.16 1.83 7.50
N ALA A 211 14.73 2.77 8.36
CA ALA A 211 14.75 4.20 8.07
C ALA A 211 16.17 4.72 7.79
N LEU A 212 17.16 4.28 8.57
CA LEU A 212 18.57 4.59 8.33
C LEU A 212 19.08 3.98 7.02
N GLY A 213 18.68 2.75 6.69
CA GLY A 213 19.00 2.13 5.41
C GLY A 213 18.50 2.97 4.23
N ARG A 214 17.24 3.41 4.30
CA ARG A 214 16.64 4.29 3.29
C ARG A 214 17.33 5.66 3.22
N LEU A 215 17.68 6.28 4.34
CA LEU A 215 18.48 7.50 4.37
C LEU A 215 19.84 7.31 3.68
N ALA A 216 20.49 6.16 3.86
CA ALA A 216 21.73 5.85 3.16
C ALA A 216 21.55 5.70 1.64
N GLU A 217 20.45 5.10 1.21
CA GLU A 217 20.07 4.95 -0.21
C GLU A 217 19.72 6.27 -0.88
N LEU A 218 19.12 7.22 -0.15
CA LEU A 218 18.83 8.57 -0.66
C LEU A 218 20.09 9.36 -1.02
N GLY A 219 21.26 8.98 -0.48
CA GLY A 219 22.56 9.59 -0.78
C GLY A 219 22.84 10.83 0.07
N GLU A 220 23.73 11.70 -0.43
CA GLU A 220 24.10 12.93 0.27
C GLU A 220 22.90 13.89 0.40
N PRO A 221 22.76 14.59 1.55
CA PRO A 221 23.68 14.66 2.69
C PRO A 221 23.42 13.62 3.80
N TYR A 222 22.56 12.62 3.56
CA TYR A 222 22.06 11.72 4.60
C TYR A 222 22.91 10.45 4.78
N ARG A 223 23.72 10.10 3.77
CA ARG A 223 24.41 8.82 3.70
C ARG A 223 25.38 8.57 4.85
N ASP A 224 26.31 9.49 5.08
CA ASP A 224 27.37 9.27 6.06
C ASP A 224 26.82 9.15 7.49
N SER A 225 25.90 10.04 7.86
CA SER A 225 25.26 10.01 9.18
C SER A 225 24.44 8.73 9.38
N ALA A 226 23.71 8.29 8.36
CA ALA A 226 22.92 7.07 8.43
C ALA A 226 23.79 5.81 8.57
N VAL A 227 24.89 5.71 7.82
CA VAL A 227 25.83 4.58 7.90
C VAL A 227 26.50 4.53 9.28
N VAL A 228 26.89 5.68 9.84
CA VAL A 228 27.47 5.75 11.19
C VAL A 228 26.45 5.27 12.23
N ALA A 229 25.20 5.72 12.14
CA ALA A 229 24.14 5.29 13.06
C ALA A 229 23.84 3.78 12.97
N LEU A 230 23.77 3.22 11.76
CA LEU A 230 23.61 1.77 11.55
C LEU A 230 24.73 0.96 12.19
N ARG A 231 25.99 1.41 12.03
CA ARG A 231 27.15 0.75 12.66
C ARG A 231 27.04 0.75 14.18
N ARG A 232 26.60 1.85 14.79
CA ARG A 232 26.40 1.94 16.25
C ARG A 232 25.30 1.01 16.73
N MET A 233 24.20 0.89 15.98
CA MET A 233 23.12 -0.05 16.29
C MET A 233 23.62 -1.51 16.29
N LEU A 234 24.43 -1.88 15.29
CA LEU A 234 24.98 -3.23 15.18
C LEU A 234 26.00 -3.58 16.27
N THR A 235 26.79 -2.61 16.73
CA THR A 235 27.80 -2.82 17.78
C THR A 235 27.22 -2.74 19.20
N GLY A 236 25.91 -2.54 19.34
CA GLY A 236 25.25 -2.42 20.65
C GLY A 236 25.70 -1.18 21.44
N GLN A 237 26.31 -0.19 20.79
CA GLN A 237 26.67 1.08 21.40
C GLN A 237 25.41 1.91 21.59
N VAL A 238 24.67 1.61 22.66
CA VAL A 238 23.58 2.46 23.15
C VAL A 238 24.23 3.72 23.72
N GLU A 239 23.99 4.88 23.10
CA GLU A 239 24.30 6.16 23.74
C GLU A 239 23.46 6.25 25.02
N HIS A 240 24.10 5.97 26.16
CA HIS A 240 23.68 6.56 27.42
C HIS A 240 23.69 8.07 27.18
N ARG A 241 22.51 8.70 27.17
CA ARG A 241 22.36 10.16 27.14
C ARG A 241 23.35 10.77 28.13
N VAL A 242 24.43 11.37 27.62
CA VAL A 242 25.27 12.28 28.40
C VAL A 242 24.45 13.55 28.53
N ILE A 243 23.62 13.61 29.58
CA ILE A 243 23.12 14.86 30.09
C ILE A 243 24.39 15.62 30.55
N PRO A 244 24.73 16.77 29.96
CA PRO A 244 25.89 17.52 30.42
C PRO A 244 25.68 17.92 31.89
N PRO A 245 26.68 17.80 32.77
CA PRO A 245 26.53 18.25 34.14
C PRO A 245 26.31 19.76 34.14
N SER A 246 25.10 20.18 34.53
CA SER A 246 24.81 21.56 34.88
C SER A 246 25.83 22.02 35.92
N ARG A 247 26.60 23.07 35.57
CA ARG A 247 27.53 23.70 36.51
C ARG A 247 26.76 24.21 37.74
N ARG A 248 27.37 23.96 38.90
CA ARG A 248 26.87 24.15 40.26
C ARG A 248 26.47 25.61 40.58
N GLY A 249 25.42 25.73 41.39
CA GLY A 249 25.32 26.69 42.49
C GLY A 249 24.47 26.02 43.60
N HIS A 250 25.06 25.36 44.60
CA HIS A 250 25.43 25.92 45.90
C HIS A 250 24.38 26.90 46.47
N GLY A 251 23.62 26.42 47.47
CA GLY A 251 23.13 27.28 48.57
C GLY A 251 21.68 27.08 49.04
N ARG A 252 21.48 26.11 49.95
CA ARG A 252 20.65 26.17 51.20
C ARG A 252 19.23 26.76 51.10
N SER A 253 18.18 25.92 51.18
CA SER A 253 17.48 25.42 52.39
C SER A 253 16.50 26.38 53.07
N CYS A 254 15.26 25.85 53.24
CA CYS A 254 14.26 26.13 54.28
C CYS A 254 13.24 27.28 54.07
N GLY A 255 11.96 26.91 54.08
CA GLY A 255 10.85 27.81 54.42
C GLY A 255 9.54 27.59 53.65
N THR A 256 8.69 26.67 54.11
CA THR A 256 7.22 26.74 53.93
C THR A 256 6.60 27.13 55.29
N PRO A 257 5.32 27.51 55.42
CA PRO A 257 4.29 27.82 54.41
C PRO A 257 3.43 29.08 54.74
N ALA A 258 2.61 29.56 53.78
CA ALA A 258 1.38 30.30 54.12
C ALA A 258 0.29 30.15 53.05
N ARG A 259 -0.93 29.93 53.55
CA ARG A 259 -2.23 29.78 52.89
C ARG A 259 -2.65 31.03 52.10
N SER A 260 -3.48 30.85 51.06
CA SER A 260 -4.88 31.29 50.97
C SER A 260 -5.36 31.20 49.50
N THR A 261 -6.34 30.36 49.18
CA THR A 261 -7.78 30.64 49.01
C THR A 261 -8.23 30.93 47.58
N ARG A 262 -9.20 30.11 47.13
CA ARG A 262 -10.32 30.44 46.22
C ARG A 262 -9.93 30.71 44.75
N ARG A 263 -10.70 30.38 43.72
CA ARG A 263 -12.07 29.87 43.55
C ARG A 263 -12.16 29.41 42.08
N THR A 264 -12.86 28.31 41.83
CA THR A 264 -13.44 28.02 40.51
C THR A 264 -14.55 29.03 40.18
N PRO A 265 -14.88 29.19 38.88
CA PRO A 265 -16.21 28.78 38.48
C PRO A 265 -16.26 28.02 37.15
N HIS A 266 -17.16 27.03 37.13
CA HIS A 266 -17.86 26.50 35.95
C HIS A 266 -18.57 27.62 35.16
N ILE A 267 -18.69 27.42 33.84
CA ILE A 267 -19.76 27.79 32.88
C ILE A 267 -19.09 27.58 31.49
N GLY A 268 -19.57 26.86 30.49
CA GLY A 268 -20.79 26.10 30.24
C GLY A 268 -20.73 25.64 28.77
N CYS A 269 -21.05 24.38 28.50
CA CYS A 269 -21.38 23.90 27.15
C CYS A 269 -22.72 24.51 26.71
N PRO A 270 -22.87 24.86 25.42
CA PRO A 270 -24.17 24.87 24.76
C PRO A 270 -24.23 23.84 23.63
N ASP A 271 -25.21 22.93 23.77
CA ASP A 271 -26.12 22.43 22.75
C ASP A 271 -25.54 21.71 21.51
N CYS A 272 -25.70 20.39 21.33
CA CYS A 272 -26.95 19.66 21.07
C CYS A 272 -27.82 20.34 19.98
N TRP A 273 -27.48 20.09 18.71
CA TRP A 273 -28.36 20.37 17.58
C TRP A 273 -28.76 19.08 16.87
N ASN A 274 -30.01 18.65 17.12
CA ASN A 274 -30.81 17.82 16.23
C ASN A 274 -32.25 18.31 16.34
N PRO A 275 -32.88 18.66 15.22
CA PRO A 275 -34.15 18.00 14.93
C PRO A 275 -34.34 17.65 13.45
N LYS A 276 -34.60 16.36 13.21
CA LYS A 276 -35.59 15.78 12.29
C LYS A 276 -36.00 16.61 11.04
N ARG A 277 -35.65 16.09 9.86
CA ARG A 277 -36.59 15.70 8.80
C ARG A 277 -36.08 14.45 8.11
#